data_AF-A0A0K0X197-F1
#
_entry.id   AF-A0A0K0X197-F1
#
_cell.length_a   1.000
_cell.length_b   1.000
_cell.length_c   1.000
_cell.angle_alpha   90.00
_cell.angle_beta   90.00
_cell.angle_gamma   90.00
#
_symmetry.space_group_name_H-M   'P 1'
#
loop_
_entity.id
_entity.type
_entity.pdbx_description
1 polymer ?
#
loop_
_entity_poly.entity_id
_entity_poly.type
_entity_poly.pdbx_seq_one_letter_code
_entity_poly.pdbx_strand_id
1 'polypeptide(L)' 'MSSKSEDDLIADVEDRLVKRFNTVPRGRVSDAVETARHRFAGSTIRDFIPLLVERRVTSELGGEPAHA' A
#
# COMPACT_ATOMS: atom_id res chain seq x y z
N MET A 1 2.18 3.13 -25.34
CA MET A 1 1.81 3.57 -23.97
C MET A 1 2.34 2.53 -23.03
N SER A 2 3.35 2.85 -22.21
CA SER A 2 3.91 1.89 -21.27
C SER A 2 2.84 1.54 -20.24
N SER A 3 2.30 0.33 -20.32
CA SER A 3 1.47 -0.23 -19.26
C SER A 3 2.37 -0.32 -18.03
N LYS A 4 2.09 0.51 -17.02
CA LYS A 4 2.78 0.44 -15.74
C LYS A 4 2.56 -0.96 -15.17
N SER A 5 3.65 -1.62 -14.78
CA SER A 5 3.57 -2.91 -14.11
C SER A 5 2.97 -2.75 -12.72
N GLU A 6 2.43 -3.83 -12.15
CA GLU A 6 1.94 -3.83 -10.75
C GLU A 6 2.97 -3.21 -9.79
N ASP A 7 4.24 -3.54 -9.97
CA ASP A 7 5.33 -3.03 -9.14
C ASP A 7 5.50 -1.51 -9.24
N ASP A 8 5.39 -0.93 -10.44
CA ASP A 8 5.44 0.52 -10.65
C ASP A 8 4.24 1.23 -10.02
N LEU A 9 3.05 0.61 -10.11
CA LEU A 9 1.84 1.11 -9.46
C LEU A 9 1.95 1.06 -7.93
N ILE A 10 2.57 0.01 -7.38
CA ILE A 10 2.81 -0.13 -5.94
C ILE A 10 3.86 0.87 -5.46
N ALA A 11 4.93 1.10 -6.21
CA ALA A 11 5.94 2.10 -5.88
C ALA A 11 5.34 3.53 -5.86
N ASP A 12 4.46 3.83 -6.81
CA ASP A 12 3.73 5.10 -6.89
C ASP A 12 2.75 5.27 -5.71
N VAL A 13 2.10 4.19 -5.25
CA VAL A 13 1.31 4.17 -4.00
C VAL A 13 2.19 4.41 -2.78
N GLU A 14 3.36 3.76 -2.68
CA GLU A 14 4.29 3.94 -1.57
C GLU A 14 4.77 5.39 -1.46
N ASP A 15 5.19 6.01 -2.58
CA ASP A 15 5.60 7.41 -2.60
C ASP A 15 4.47 8.35 -2.12
N ARG A 16 3.23 8.12 -2.56
CA ARG A 16 2.07 8.87 -2.07
C ARG A 16 1.84 8.67 -0.58
N LEU A 17 1.97 7.44 -0.07
CA LEU A 17 1.79 7.14 1.34
C LEU A 17 2.88 7.78 2.19
N VAL A 18 4.14 7.77 1.75
CA VAL A 18 5.25 8.45 2.44
C VAL A 18 5.00 9.96 2.50
N LYS A 19 4.53 10.57 1.41
CA LYS A 19 4.15 11.99 1.39
C LYS A 19 2.97 12.29 2.30
N ARG A 20 1.95 11.42 2.31
CA ARG A 20 0.75 11.55 3.16
C ARG A 20 1.06 11.38 4.64
N PHE A 21 1.88 10.39 4.98
CA PHE A 21 2.30 10.04 6.32
C PHE A 21 3.72 10.56 6.60
N ASN A 22 3.98 11.84 6.31
CA ASN A 22 5.32 12.44 6.47
C ASN A 22 5.83 12.44 7.92
N THR A 23 4.96 12.22 8.91
CA THR A 23 5.31 12.04 10.33
C THR A 23 5.69 10.61 10.69
N VAL A 24 5.36 9.63 9.84
CA VAL A 24 5.70 8.22 10.01
C VAL A 24 7.02 7.94 9.28
N PRO A 25 7.96 7.19 9.89
CA PRO A 25 9.18 6.80 9.22
C PRO A 25 8.90 6.05 7.91
N ARG A 26 9.62 6.37 6.84
CA ARG A 26 9.50 5.67 5.54
C ARG A 26 9.55 4.15 5.67
N GLY A 27 10.41 3.62 6.54
CA GLY A 27 10.54 2.17 6.75
C GLY A 27 9.28 1.55 7.33
N ARG A 28 8.50 2.28 8.13
CA ARG A 28 7.19 1.84 8.63
C ARG A 28 6.13 1.84 7.54
N VAL A 29 6.19 2.80 6.62
CA VAL A 29 5.29 2.83 5.46
C VAL A 29 5.60 1.67 4.53
N SER A 30 6.87 1.43 4.19
CA SER A 30 7.29 0.30 3.35
C SER A 30 6.90 -1.05 3.95
N ASP A 31 7.14 -1.26 5.25
CA ASP A 31 6.73 -2.48 5.97
C ASP A 31 5.21 -2.74 5.87
N ALA A 32 4.40 -1.69 6.03
CA ALA A 32 2.94 -1.78 5.89
C ALA A 32 2.52 -2.07 4.43
N VAL A 33 3.18 -1.45 3.44
CA VAL A 33 2.95 -1.70 2.00
C VAL A 33 3.28 -3.15 1.67
N GLU A 34 4.43 -3.65 2.12
CA GLU A 34 4.87 -5.03 1.86
C GLU A 34 3.92 -6.05 2.49
N THR A 35 3.53 -5.82 3.75
CA THR A 35 2.55 -6.65 4.47
C THR A 35 1.21 -6.69 3.74
N ALA A 36 0.72 -5.54 3.28
CA ALA A 36 -0.52 -5.46 2.52
C ALA A 36 -0.39 -6.15 1.15
N ARG A 37 0.73 -5.98 0.44
CA ARG A 37 1.00 -6.65 -0.85
C ARG A 37 1.01 -8.16 -0.69
N HIS A 38 1.70 -8.68 0.33
CA HIS A 38 1.74 -10.12 0.63
C HIS A 38 0.35 -10.71 0.89
N ARG A 39 -0.52 -9.97 1.58
CA ARG A 39 -1.90 -10.40 1.85
C ARG A 39 -2.72 -10.60 0.59
N PHE A 40 -2.43 -9.83 -0.47
CA PHE A 40 -3.12 -9.96 -1.75
C PHE A 40 -2.34 -10.75 -2.81
N ALA A 41 -1.21 -11.37 -2.45
CA ALA A 41 -0.40 -12.16 -3.37
C ALA A 41 -1.14 -13.38 -3.96
N GLY A 42 -2.24 -13.82 -3.35
CA GLY A 42 -3.13 -14.87 -3.86
C GLY A 42 -4.33 -14.37 -4.67
N SER A 43 -4.52 -13.06 -4.83
CA SER A 43 -5.69 -12.51 -5.54
C SER A 43 -5.59 -12.70 -7.05
N THR A 44 -6.69 -13.14 -7.66
CA THR A 44 -6.82 -13.29 -9.11
C THR A 44 -6.92 -11.94 -9.84
N ILE A 45 -7.49 -10.92 -9.19
CA ILE A 45 -7.66 -9.59 -9.77
C ILE A 45 -6.54 -8.67 -9.29
N ARG A 46 -5.59 -8.40 -10.20
CA ARG A 46 -4.36 -7.65 -9.91
C ARG A 46 -4.50 -6.13 -10.07
N ASP A 47 -5.47 -5.69 -10.86
CA ASP A 47 -5.70 -4.28 -11.18
C ASP A 47 -6.07 -3.43 -9.95
N PHE A 48 -6.75 -4.04 -8.97
CA PHE A 48 -7.15 -3.36 -7.74
C PHE A 48 -6.14 -3.50 -6.59
N ILE A 49 -5.05 -4.25 -6.77
CA ILE A 49 -4.05 -4.47 -5.72
C ILE A 49 -3.46 -3.15 -5.21
N PRO A 50 -3.07 -2.18 -6.08
CA PRO A 50 -2.51 -0.90 -5.62
C PRO A 50 -3.49 -0.15 -4.70
N LEU A 51 -4.78 -0.12 -5.07
CA LEU A 51 -5.82 0.55 -4.29
C LEU A 51 -6.08 -0.15 -2.95
N LEU A 52 -6.13 -1.48 -2.95
CA LEU A 52 -6.34 -2.28 -1.73
C LEU A 52 -5.17 -2.15 -0.76
N VAL A 53 -3.94 -2.13 -1.29
CA VAL A 53 -2.72 -1.85 -0.52
C VAL A 53 -2.79 -0.47 0.11
N GLU A 54 -3.06 0.57 -0.68
CA GLU A 54 -3.16 1.96 -0.20
C GLU A 54 -4.18 2.10 0.93
N ARG A 55 -5.37 1.50 0.75
CA ARG A 55 -6.43 1.51 1.76
C ARG A 55 -5.98 0.83 3.05
N ARG A 56 -5.32 -0.33 2.94
CA ARG A 56 -4.89 -1.08 4.13
C ARG A 56 -3.80 -0.33 4.89
N VAL A 57 -2.80 0.21 4.20
CA VAL A 57 -1.75 1.01 4.85
C VAL A 57 -2.36 2.25 5.50
N THR A 58 -3.33 2.90 4.84
CA THR A 58 -4.03 4.04 5.43
C THR A 58 -4.81 3.65 6.69
N SER A 59 -5.46 2.50 6.74
CA SER A 59 -6.11 2.00 7.96
C SER A 59 -5.11 1.69 9.08
N GLU A 60 -3.98 1.04 8.76
CA GLU A 60 -2.99 0.67 9.79
C GLU A 60 -2.21 1.87 10.33
N LEU A 61 -1.87 2.85 9.48
CA LEU A 61 -1.11 4.04 9.89
C LEU A 61 -2.00 5.22 10.33
N GLY A 62 -3.25 5.27 9.86
CA GLY A 62 -4.20 6.33 10.17
C GLY A 62 -4.83 6.26 11.57
N GLY A 63 -4.54 5.21 12.34
CA GLY A 63 -4.99 5.10 13.71
C GLY A 63 -6.47 4.72 13.87
N GLU A 64 -7.15 4.25 12.82
CA GLU A 64 -8.39 3.51 13.04
C GLU A 64 -8.01 2.11 13.52
N PRO A 65 -8.31 1.73 14.78
CA PRO A 65 -8.08 0.38 15.23
C PRO A 65 -8.83 -0.55 14.29
N ALA A 66 -8.10 -1.43 13.62
CA ALA A 66 -8.66 -2.52 12.86
C ALA A 66 -9.74 -3.18 13.74
N HIS A 67 -11.01 -3.07 13.34
CA HIS A 67 -12.12 -3.71 14.02
C HIS A 67 -11.75 -5.18 14.25
N ALA A 68 -11.50 -5.49 15.53
CA ALA A 68 -11.36 -6.84 16.06
C ALA A 68 -12.72 -7.53 16.12
#